data_AF-A0A9D7CY86-F1
#
_entry.id   AF-A0A9D7CY86-F1
#
_cell.length_a   1.000
_cell.length_b   1.000
_cell.length_c   1.000
_cell.angle_alpha   90.00
_cell.angle_beta   90.00
_cell.angle_gamma   90.00
#
_symmetry.space_group_name_H-M   'P 1'
#
loop_
_entity.id
_entity.type
_entity.pdbx_description
1 polymer ?
#
loop_
_entity_poly.entity_id
_entity_poly.type
_entity_poly.pdbx_seq_one_letter_code
_entity_poly.pdbx_strand_id
1 'polypeptide(L)'
;MVAGPLGGLALSVVKPLAPMLALRAARWQADLLRLGVRLPFFMVHDIGLLYAAESEQRTLGPRVVPENLGSDPGAPIALRTPALMRMYEEFIRELERGEQSHRARSLRLGDALLVVLLARLLGGVAERDTSRAAWVAPPLDLDLYRDLDAQLPALYAARGRAMELQSLAALERSRLHLLTAADAVDLDTLRLLGMLGPESGAAGALAHVDLLAALGSPATNDIVNFSLQLLPSILETRRTHAAGTHASDGYAGVGTKGSIDSMVLSELAWDDDELARRFIENEVLYYAREEAREESRRLHYVLVDGSASMRGDRQIFARGLAIALGKRVLLSGEEVLFRFFDSRLYEPHRARGSHLPVAQILGFRGERGRNPARVFAQLATELALLKSREPRDIVVHLLTHAALHVPRQLIADLKVSAHVFGVFILPSDGVLDLDYLDLLDQQAVVDHATLTKETARAQAAVEIVGNAAGGPPSRASREVRTSLPPASLRR
;
A
#
# COMPACT_ATOMS: atom_id res chain seq x y z
N MET A 1 11.68 19.08 29.93
CA MET A 1 10.76 18.88 28.79
C MET A 1 10.06 17.52 28.82
N VAL A 2 10.71 16.45 29.28
CA VAL A 2 10.17 15.06 29.35
C VAL A 2 8.90 14.89 30.21
N ALA A 3 8.79 15.59 31.34
CA ALA A 3 7.67 15.45 32.28
C ALA A 3 6.29 15.91 31.74
N GLY A 4 6.26 16.66 30.63
CA GLY A 4 5.03 17.15 30.03
C GLY A 4 4.13 16.01 29.53
N PRO A 5 4.42 15.42 28.38
CA PRO A 5 3.56 14.41 27.78
C PRO A 5 3.55 13.09 28.57
N LEU A 6 4.66 12.69 29.21
CA LEU A 6 4.72 11.45 29.99
C LEU A 6 3.89 11.51 31.27
N GLY A 7 3.86 12.66 31.97
CA GLY A 7 3.00 12.81 33.15
C GLY A 7 1.51 12.72 32.82
N GLY A 8 1.10 13.06 31.59
CA GLY A 8 -0.28 12.88 31.13
C GLY A 8 -0.73 11.42 31.10
N LEU A 9 0.19 10.45 31.02
CA LEU A 9 -0.15 9.01 31.13
C LEU A 9 -0.69 8.61 32.50
N ALA A 10 -0.64 9.48 33.51
CA ALA A 10 -1.37 9.22 34.76
C ALA A 10 -2.90 9.19 34.55
N LEU A 11 -3.41 9.82 33.48
CA LEU A 11 -4.81 9.77 33.05
C LEU A 11 -5.13 8.56 32.15
N SER A 12 -4.13 7.77 31.77
CA SER A 12 -4.28 6.59 30.92
C SER A 12 -4.96 5.44 31.69
N VAL A 13 -5.78 4.70 30.96
CA VAL A 13 -6.50 3.50 31.41
C VAL A 13 -5.92 2.24 30.76
N VAL A 14 -5.04 2.39 29.76
CA VAL A 14 -4.37 1.26 29.11
C VAL A 14 -2.94 1.17 29.64
N LYS A 15 -2.60 0.04 30.26
CA LYS A 15 -1.24 -0.26 30.69
C LYS A 15 -0.59 -1.27 29.76
N PRO A 16 0.43 -0.90 28.97
CA PRO A 16 1.19 -1.86 28.19
C PRO A 16 2.07 -2.73 29.09
N LEU A 17 2.21 -4.01 28.76
CA LEU A 17 3.13 -4.92 29.46
C LEU A 17 4.58 -4.82 28.98
N ALA A 18 4.80 -4.18 27.83
CA ALA A 18 6.12 -3.97 27.25
C ALA A 18 6.38 -2.47 26.96
N PRO A 19 7.53 -1.91 27.37
CA PRO A 19 7.88 -0.50 27.12
C PRO A 19 7.88 -0.11 25.63
N MET A 20 8.19 -1.06 24.75
CA MET A 20 8.16 -0.86 23.30
C MET A 20 6.79 -0.42 22.77
N LEU A 21 5.69 -0.83 23.41
CA LEU A 21 4.34 -0.43 23.00
C LEU A 21 4.08 1.05 23.29
N ALA A 22 4.55 1.54 24.44
CA ALA A 22 4.45 2.96 24.78
C ALA A 22 5.34 3.82 23.86
N LEU A 23 6.53 3.32 23.49
CA LEU A 23 7.41 3.96 22.53
C LEU A 23 6.80 4.02 21.11
N ARG A 24 6.09 2.97 20.68
CA ARG A 24 5.33 3.01 19.41
C ARG A 24 4.25 4.09 19.45
N ALA A 25 3.48 4.18 20.53
CA ALA A 25 2.50 5.25 20.71
C ALA A 25 3.12 6.65 20.65
N ALA A 26 4.33 6.82 21.21
CA ALA A 26 5.07 8.08 21.13
C ALA A 26 5.37 8.50 19.69
N ARG A 27 5.71 7.53 18.84
CA ARG A 27 5.90 7.76 17.40
C ARG A 27 4.59 8.16 16.71
N TRP A 28 3.48 7.47 17.02
CA TRP A 28 2.18 7.83 16.46
C TRP A 28 1.77 9.25 16.82
N GLN A 29 2.00 9.69 18.07
CA GLN A 29 1.76 11.06 18.50
C GLN A 29 2.56 12.07 17.66
N ALA A 30 3.84 11.80 17.39
CA ALA A 30 4.68 12.68 16.59
C ALA A 30 4.14 12.84 15.15
N ASP A 31 3.67 11.75 14.54
CA ASP A 31 3.10 11.77 13.19
C ASP A 31 1.71 12.42 13.14
N LEU A 32 0.86 12.20 14.15
CA LEU A 32 -0.43 12.89 14.27
C LEU A 32 -0.27 14.41 14.42
N LEU A 33 0.71 14.86 15.19
CA LEU A 33 1.00 16.29 15.32
C LEU A 33 1.43 16.92 13.99
N ARG A 34 2.17 16.19 13.14
CA ARG A 34 2.52 16.62 11.78
C ARG A 34 1.30 16.72 10.86
N LEU A 35 0.29 15.86 11.08
CA LEU A 35 -1.00 15.91 10.39
C LEU A 35 -1.95 16.98 10.95
N GLY A 36 -1.55 17.69 12.01
CA GLY A 36 -2.38 18.71 12.65
C GLY A 36 -3.40 18.19 13.64
N VAL A 37 -3.42 16.88 13.93
CA VAL A 37 -4.26 16.28 14.96
C VAL A 37 -3.58 16.48 16.32
N ARG A 38 -4.08 17.46 17.09
CA ARG A 38 -3.46 17.95 18.32
C ARG A 38 -4.25 17.50 19.54
N LEU A 39 -3.86 16.36 20.11
CA LEU A 39 -4.47 15.79 21.32
C LEU A 39 -3.40 15.39 22.33
N PRO A 40 -3.77 15.26 23.62
CA PRO A 40 -2.85 14.81 24.65
C PRO A 40 -2.40 13.36 24.41
N PHE A 41 -1.16 13.07 24.78
CA PHE A 41 -0.51 11.80 24.50
C PHE A 41 -1.26 10.58 25.03
N PHE A 42 -1.86 10.66 26.23
CA PHE A 42 -2.57 9.51 26.82
C PHE A 42 -3.76 9.03 25.96
N MET A 43 -4.44 9.93 25.24
CA MET A 43 -5.55 9.55 24.36
C MET A 43 -5.07 8.77 23.15
N VAL A 44 -4.01 9.27 22.49
CA VAL A 44 -3.38 8.60 21.35
C VAL A 44 -2.78 7.26 21.77
N HIS A 45 -2.16 7.21 22.94
CA HIS A 45 -1.61 6.01 23.53
C HIS A 45 -2.69 4.95 23.76
N ASP A 46 -3.75 5.28 24.50
CA ASP A 46 -4.76 4.30 24.89
C ASP A 46 -5.53 3.77 23.68
N ILE A 47 -6.06 4.67 22.85
CA ILE A 47 -6.83 4.28 21.67
C ILE A 47 -5.91 3.56 20.67
N GLY A 48 -4.68 4.03 20.46
CA GLY A 48 -3.72 3.34 19.60
C GLY A 48 -3.45 1.92 20.05
N LEU A 49 -3.22 1.70 21.34
CA LEU A 49 -2.98 0.35 21.88
C LEU A 49 -4.20 -0.56 21.82
N LEU A 50 -5.42 -0.03 21.90
CA LEU A 50 -6.63 -0.83 21.69
C LEU A 50 -6.70 -1.44 20.28
N TYR A 51 -6.23 -0.71 19.27
CA TYR A 51 -6.26 -1.16 17.86
C TYR A 51 -4.98 -1.89 17.43
N ALA A 52 -3.88 -1.72 18.16
CA ALA A 52 -2.57 -2.25 17.77
C ALA A 52 -2.10 -3.47 18.57
N ALA A 53 -2.37 -3.52 19.89
CA ALA A 53 -1.80 -4.51 20.79
C ALA A 53 -2.82 -5.61 21.15
N GLU A 54 -2.38 -6.86 21.12
CA GLU A 54 -3.21 -8.00 21.53
C GLU A 54 -3.61 -7.87 23.02
N SER A 55 -4.75 -8.44 23.41
CA SER A 55 -5.26 -8.30 24.79
C SER A 55 -4.27 -8.83 25.85
N GLU A 56 -3.41 -9.78 25.49
CA GLU A 56 -2.38 -10.35 26.37
C GLU A 56 -1.20 -9.40 26.61
N GLN A 57 -1.02 -8.39 25.76
CA GLN A 57 0.11 -7.46 25.80
C GLN A 57 -0.21 -6.17 26.58
N ARG A 58 -1.44 -6.05 27.09
CA ARG A 58 -1.93 -4.86 27.80
C ARG A 58 -2.93 -5.24 28.88
N THR A 59 -3.07 -4.39 29.89
CA THR A 59 -4.12 -4.50 30.91
C THR A 59 -4.95 -3.23 30.94
N LEU A 60 -6.25 -3.35 31.17
CA LEU A 60 -7.14 -2.20 31.36
C LEU A 60 -7.35 -1.89 32.84
N GLY A 61 -7.20 -0.62 33.19
CA GLY A 61 -7.46 -0.08 34.51
C GLY A 61 -6.69 1.22 34.72
N PRO A 62 -7.10 2.03 35.71
CA PRO A 62 -6.41 3.27 36.02
C PRO A 62 -4.94 3.00 36.39
N ARG A 63 -4.00 3.72 35.76
CA ARG A 63 -2.57 3.60 36.08
C ARG A 63 -2.21 4.30 37.39
N VAL A 64 -3.00 5.31 37.76
CA VAL A 64 -2.95 6.00 39.05
C VAL A 64 -4.37 6.09 39.59
N VAL A 65 -4.52 5.87 40.90
CA VAL A 65 -5.80 6.01 41.60
C VAL A 65 -6.33 7.46 41.39
N PRO A 66 -7.52 7.66 40.80
CA PRO A 66 -8.04 8.99 40.47
C PRO A 66 -8.07 9.97 41.65
N GLU A 67 -8.35 9.47 42.85
CA GLU A 67 -8.38 10.23 44.10
C GLU A 67 -7.00 10.75 44.51
N ASN A 68 -5.92 10.09 44.07
CA ASN A 68 -4.53 10.48 44.35
C ASN A 68 -3.97 11.47 43.33
N LEU A 69 -4.69 11.74 42.23
CA LEU A 69 -4.31 12.78 41.29
C LEU A 69 -4.73 14.11 41.89
N GLY A 70 -3.77 14.77 42.55
CA GLY A 70 -3.96 16.05 43.22
C GLY A 70 -4.76 17.03 42.37
N SER A 71 -5.81 17.59 42.96
CA SER A 71 -6.58 18.66 42.35
C SER A 71 -5.73 19.92 42.37
N ASP A 72 -5.48 20.52 41.21
CA ASP A 72 -5.01 21.91 41.18
C ASP A 72 -6.12 22.78 41.81
N PRO A 73 -5.92 23.35 43.02
CA PRO A 73 -6.99 24.01 43.76
C PRO A 73 -7.54 25.26 43.03
N GLY A 74 -6.82 25.77 42.03
CA GLY A 74 -7.19 26.96 41.27
C GLY A 74 -8.02 26.72 40.00
N ALA A 75 -8.24 25.46 39.58
CA ALA A 75 -8.93 25.15 38.33
C ALA A 75 -10.30 24.48 38.58
N PRO A 76 -11.44 25.12 38.24
CA PRO A 76 -12.78 24.52 38.42
C PRO A 76 -12.94 23.14 37.76
N ILE A 77 -12.20 22.88 36.69
CA ILE A 77 -12.22 21.59 35.99
C ILE A 77 -11.51 20.46 36.77
N ALA A 78 -10.57 20.79 37.67
CA ALA A 78 -9.84 19.80 38.47
C ALA A 78 -10.76 19.07 39.45
N LEU A 79 -11.86 19.70 39.90
CA LEU A 79 -12.90 19.06 40.71
C LEU A 79 -13.67 17.97 39.96
N ARG A 80 -13.70 18.02 38.62
CA ARG A 80 -14.33 17.00 37.78
C ARG A 80 -13.41 15.84 37.43
N THR A 81 -12.13 15.86 37.84
CA THR A 81 -11.13 14.85 37.44
C THR A 81 -11.58 13.41 37.69
N PRO A 82 -12.06 13.03 38.90
CA PRO A 82 -12.48 11.64 39.14
C PRO A 82 -13.69 11.22 38.31
N ALA A 83 -14.61 12.15 38.00
CA ALA A 83 -15.76 11.88 37.14
C ALA A 83 -15.35 11.71 35.67
N LEU A 84 -14.48 12.58 35.17
CA LEU A 84 -13.94 12.52 33.80
C LEU A 84 -13.11 11.25 33.58
N MET A 85 -12.32 10.82 34.57
CA MET A 85 -11.55 9.59 34.48
C MET A 85 -12.43 8.34 34.46
N ARG A 86 -13.49 8.28 35.29
CA ARG A 86 -14.46 7.18 35.23
C ARG A 86 -15.16 7.11 33.87
N MET A 87 -15.60 8.26 33.34
CA MET A 87 -16.17 8.35 32.00
C MET A 87 -15.18 7.87 30.93
N TYR A 88 -13.91 8.26 31.04
CA TYR A 88 -12.87 7.84 30.10
C TYR A 88 -12.60 6.34 30.17
N GLU A 89 -12.56 5.75 31.37
CA GLU A 89 -12.43 4.32 31.55
C GLU A 89 -13.61 3.55 30.92
N GLU A 90 -14.84 3.98 31.17
CA GLU A 90 -16.02 3.40 30.55
C GLU A 90 -15.95 3.45 29.02
N PHE A 91 -15.54 4.60 28.47
CA PHE A 91 -15.34 4.79 27.03
C PHE A 91 -14.27 3.86 26.44
N ILE A 92 -13.11 3.73 27.10
CA ILE A 92 -12.04 2.82 26.66
C ILE A 92 -12.51 1.36 26.68
N ARG A 93 -13.28 0.97 27.71
CA ARG A 93 -13.87 -0.38 27.80
C ARG A 93 -14.95 -0.60 26.75
N GLU A 94 -15.69 0.43 26.35
CA GLU A 94 -16.67 0.34 25.26
C GLU A 94 -15.98 0.13 23.92
N LEU A 95 -14.93 0.92 23.62
CA LEU A 95 -14.11 0.73 22.42
C LEU A 95 -13.42 -0.64 22.38
N GLU A 96 -12.93 -1.14 23.52
CA GLU A 96 -12.33 -2.48 23.60
C GLU A 96 -13.32 -3.57 23.18
N ARG A 97 -14.58 -3.48 23.63
CA ARG A 97 -15.62 -4.45 23.28
C ARG A 97 -16.11 -4.34 21.85
N GLY A 98 -15.83 -3.21 21.18
CA GLY A 98 -16.19 -2.99 19.79
C GLY A 98 -15.51 -3.99 18.85
N GLU A 99 -16.25 -4.51 17.88
CA GLU A 99 -15.75 -5.50 16.94
C GLU A 99 -14.54 -4.99 16.11
N GLN A 100 -14.56 -3.71 15.76
CA GLN A 100 -13.51 -3.11 14.93
C GLN A 100 -12.14 -3.07 15.63
N SER A 101 -12.09 -2.86 16.95
CA SER A 101 -10.82 -2.90 17.70
C SER A 101 -10.27 -4.34 17.79
N HIS A 102 -11.15 -5.35 17.91
CA HIS A 102 -10.76 -6.76 17.84
C HIS A 102 -10.23 -7.16 16.47
N ARG A 103 -10.93 -6.80 15.40
CA ARG A 103 -10.51 -7.11 14.02
C ARG A 103 -9.23 -6.37 13.64
N ALA A 104 -9.07 -5.10 14.01
CA ALA A 104 -7.84 -4.35 13.67
C ALA A 104 -6.57 -4.98 14.26
N ARG A 105 -6.65 -5.54 15.46
CA ARG A 105 -5.52 -6.23 16.12
C ARG A 105 -5.07 -7.48 15.36
N SER A 106 -6.01 -8.25 14.82
CA SER A 106 -5.68 -9.45 14.04
C SER A 106 -5.01 -9.11 12.70
N LEU A 107 -5.26 -7.91 12.16
CA LEU A 107 -4.63 -7.42 10.93
C LEU A 107 -3.17 -6.98 11.12
N ARG A 108 -2.70 -6.79 12.36
CA ARG A 108 -1.32 -6.36 12.69
C ARG A 108 -0.88 -5.15 11.86
N LEU A 109 -1.72 -4.11 11.86
CA LEU A 109 -1.51 -2.90 11.09
C LEU A 109 -0.15 -2.25 11.41
N GLY A 110 0.56 -1.83 10.36
CA GLY A 110 1.79 -1.05 10.48
C GLY A 110 1.53 0.34 11.07
N ASP A 111 2.59 0.98 11.60
CA ASP A 111 2.47 2.25 12.33
C ASP A 111 1.81 3.37 11.51
N ALA A 112 2.08 3.49 10.21
CA ALA A 112 1.45 4.54 9.40
C ALA A 112 -0.05 4.32 9.19
N LEU A 113 -0.49 3.06 9.04
CA LEU A 113 -1.92 2.73 8.94
C LEU A 113 -2.62 3.00 10.26
N LEU A 114 -1.96 2.72 11.39
CA LEU A 114 -2.46 3.09 12.71
C LEU A 114 -2.54 4.61 12.88
N VAL A 115 -1.56 5.37 12.42
CA VAL A 115 -1.61 6.84 12.45
C VAL A 115 -2.79 7.37 11.63
N VAL A 116 -3.03 6.83 10.44
CA VAL A 116 -4.16 7.20 9.58
C VAL A 116 -5.50 6.86 10.25
N LEU A 117 -5.60 5.66 10.84
CA LEU A 117 -6.77 5.23 11.60
C LEU A 117 -7.03 6.18 12.80
N LEU A 118 -5.99 6.47 13.58
CA LEU A 118 -6.07 7.38 14.72
C LEU A 118 -6.43 8.79 14.29
N ALA A 119 -5.87 9.30 13.20
CA ALA A 119 -6.23 10.62 12.67
C ALA A 119 -7.71 10.70 12.31
N ARG A 120 -8.26 9.64 11.72
CA ARG A 120 -9.70 9.57 11.39
C ARG A 120 -10.58 9.51 12.63
N LEU A 121 -10.23 8.68 13.61
CA LEU A 121 -11.00 8.54 14.85
C LEU A 121 -10.94 9.83 15.67
N LEU A 122 -9.73 10.33 15.90
CA LEU A 122 -9.45 11.42 16.83
C LEU A 122 -9.60 12.81 16.22
N GLY A 123 -9.61 12.95 14.90
CA GLY A 123 -9.73 14.24 14.22
C GLY A 123 -10.96 15.03 14.67
N GLY A 124 -12.12 14.37 14.79
CA GLY A 124 -13.35 15.01 15.26
C GLY A 124 -13.28 15.48 16.72
N VAL A 125 -12.46 14.85 17.57
CA VAL A 125 -12.23 15.32 18.94
C VAL A 125 -11.29 16.52 18.92
N ALA A 126 -10.21 16.44 18.13
CA ALA A 126 -9.24 17.53 18.00
C ALA A 126 -9.86 18.82 17.48
N GLU A 127 -10.82 18.74 16.55
CA GLU A 127 -11.57 19.91 16.06
C GLU A 127 -12.49 20.54 17.11
N ARG A 128 -13.02 19.72 18.03
CA ARG A 128 -13.93 20.15 19.10
C ARG A 128 -13.19 20.54 20.38
N ASP A 129 -11.91 20.20 20.48
CA ASP A 129 -11.03 20.66 21.53
C ASP A 129 -10.67 22.12 21.27
N THR A 130 -11.15 23.01 22.13
CA THR A 130 -10.84 24.44 22.06
C THR A 130 -9.50 24.79 22.71
N SER A 131 -8.83 23.80 23.32
CA SER A 131 -7.51 23.99 23.89
C SER A 131 -6.54 24.34 22.77
N ARG A 132 -5.99 25.56 22.80
CA ARG A 132 -4.90 25.98 21.89
C ARG A 132 -3.56 25.38 22.34
N ALA A 133 -3.58 24.15 22.84
CA ALA A 133 -2.42 23.48 23.40
C ALA A 133 -1.34 23.26 22.33
N ALA A 134 -0.13 23.72 22.63
CA ALA A 134 1.07 23.29 21.94
C ALA A 134 1.50 21.94 22.51
N TRP A 135 0.77 20.87 22.14
CA TRP A 135 1.17 19.51 22.48
C TRP A 135 2.52 19.19 21.86
N VAL A 136 3.42 18.62 22.67
CA VAL A 136 4.76 18.20 22.24
C VAL A 136 4.80 16.68 22.22
N ALA A 137 5.38 16.11 21.17
CA ALA A 137 5.60 14.67 21.10
C ALA A 137 6.46 14.21 22.29
N PRO A 138 6.11 13.09 22.94
CA PRO A 138 6.97 12.53 23.97
C PRO A 138 8.32 12.06 23.38
N PRO A 139 9.37 11.96 24.20
CA PRO A 139 10.68 11.56 23.72
C PRO A 139 10.70 10.12 23.20
N LEU A 140 11.47 9.87 22.14
CA LEU A 140 11.63 8.53 21.55
C LEU A 140 12.80 7.76 22.18
N ASP A 141 12.85 7.75 23.52
CA ASP A 141 13.85 7.02 24.30
C ASP A 141 13.17 5.92 25.10
N LEU A 142 13.54 4.67 24.83
CA LEU A 142 12.94 3.47 25.43
C LEU A 142 13.11 3.44 26.96
N ASP A 143 14.22 3.97 27.47
CA ASP A 143 14.54 3.87 28.89
C ASP A 143 13.61 4.73 29.75
N LEU A 144 13.08 5.82 29.18
CA LEU A 144 12.08 6.66 29.84
C LEU A 144 10.72 5.97 30.03
N TYR A 145 10.45 4.89 29.29
CA TYR A 145 9.22 4.11 29.41
C TYR A 145 9.37 2.89 30.32
N ARG A 146 10.59 2.56 30.76
CA ARG A 146 10.81 1.51 31.76
C ARG A 146 10.40 2.03 33.14
N ASP A 147 9.66 1.21 33.88
CA ASP A 147 9.19 1.53 35.24
C ASP A 147 8.45 2.88 35.39
N LEU A 148 7.86 3.36 34.29
CA LEU A 148 7.22 4.67 34.21
C LEU A 148 6.06 4.81 35.21
N ASP A 149 5.30 3.73 35.45
CA ASP A 149 4.11 3.73 36.30
C ASP A 149 4.39 4.24 37.72
N ALA A 150 5.53 3.87 38.31
CA ALA A 150 5.91 4.30 39.65
C ALA A 150 6.21 5.82 39.71
N GLN A 151 6.59 6.41 38.58
CA GLN A 151 6.97 7.82 38.47
C GLN A 151 5.80 8.71 38.04
N LEU A 152 4.70 8.13 37.53
CA LEU A 152 3.56 8.87 36.99
C LEU A 152 2.96 9.91 37.96
N PRO A 153 2.76 9.63 39.26
CA PRO A 153 2.21 10.64 40.18
C PRO A 153 3.07 11.89 40.29
N ALA A 154 4.40 11.71 40.40
CA ALA A 154 5.34 12.83 40.47
C ALA A 154 5.43 13.60 39.15
N LEU A 155 5.46 12.88 38.01
CA LEU A 155 5.46 13.49 36.68
C LEU A 155 4.15 14.25 36.39
N TYR A 156 3.01 13.72 36.83
CA TYR A 156 1.71 14.38 36.71
C TYR A 156 1.69 15.70 37.48
N ALA A 157 2.11 15.69 38.75
CA ALA A 157 2.14 16.87 39.62
C ALA A 157 3.16 17.94 39.18
N ALA A 158 4.18 17.58 38.41
CA ALA A 158 5.23 18.51 37.96
C ALA A 158 4.73 19.63 37.02
N ARG A 159 3.52 19.51 36.45
CA ARG A 159 2.91 20.52 35.56
C ARG A 159 1.40 20.58 35.75
N GLY A 160 0.81 21.76 35.54
CA GLY A 160 -0.64 21.93 35.48
C GLY A 160 -1.27 21.12 34.33
N ARG A 161 -2.42 20.51 34.60
CA ARG A 161 -3.09 19.54 33.70
C ARG A 161 -4.43 20.02 33.14
N ALA A 162 -4.65 21.34 33.19
CA ALA A 162 -5.89 21.95 32.73
C ALA A 162 -6.20 21.65 31.26
N MET A 163 -5.17 21.55 30.41
CA MET A 163 -5.35 21.26 28.98
C MET A 163 -5.77 19.80 28.77
N GLU A 164 -5.12 18.86 29.44
CA GLU A 164 -5.47 17.43 29.37
C GLU A 164 -6.90 17.18 29.85
N LEU A 165 -7.31 17.85 30.94
CA LEU A 165 -8.66 17.78 31.48
C LEU A 165 -9.69 18.44 30.54
N GLN A 166 -9.33 19.52 29.84
CA GLN A 166 -10.17 20.13 28.81
C GLN A 166 -10.38 19.19 27.62
N SER A 167 -9.33 18.51 27.16
CA SER A 167 -9.44 17.50 26.10
C SER A 167 -10.33 16.34 26.55
N LEU A 168 -10.23 15.87 27.81
CA LEU A 168 -11.16 14.86 28.36
C LEU A 168 -12.62 15.34 28.37
N ALA A 169 -12.86 16.60 28.71
CA ALA A 169 -14.21 17.17 28.62
C ALA A 169 -14.70 17.33 27.17
N ALA A 170 -13.80 17.56 26.21
CA ALA A 170 -14.15 17.56 24.78
C ALA A 170 -14.46 16.15 24.27
N LEU A 171 -13.74 15.15 24.78
CA LEU A 171 -14.02 13.73 24.53
C LEU A 171 -15.40 13.33 25.07
N GLU A 172 -15.75 13.74 26.29
CA GLU A 172 -17.08 13.50 26.88
C GLU A 172 -18.20 13.97 25.94
N ARG A 173 -18.08 15.18 25.38
CA ARG A 173 -19.04 15.73 24.41
C ARG A 173 -19.04 15.03 23.06
N SER A 174 -17.93 14.37 22.70
CA SER A 174 -17.71 13.74 21.40
C SER A 174 -17.82 12.21 21.46
N ARG A 175 -18.14 11.62 22.61
CA ARG A 175 -18.13 10.17 22.85
C ARG A 175 -18.94 9.39 21.83
N LEU A 176 -20.21 9.78 21.62
CA LEU A 176 -21.08 9.10 20.66
C LEU A 176 -20.52 9.18 19.23
N HIS A 177 -20.01 10.35 18.83
CA HIS A 177 -19.40 10.54 17.52
C HIS A 177 -18.20 9.62 17.30
N LEU A 178 -17.34 9.48 18.31
CA LEU A 178 -16.20 8.57 18.28
C LEU A 178 -16.58 7.11 18.18
N LEU A 179 -17.58 6.66 18.96
CA LEU A 179 -18.06 5.28 18.91
C LEU A 179 -18.64 4.95 17.53
N THR A 180 -19.48 5.85 16.99
CA THR A 180 -20.00 5.70 15.62
C THR A 180 -18.87 5.72 14.57
N ALA A 181 -17.87 6.59 14.74
CA ALA A 181 -16.72 6.64 13.84
C ALA A 181 -15.87 5.36 13.94
N ALA A 182 -15.71 4.80 15.14
CA ALA A 182 -15.03 3.55 15.42
C ALA A 182 -15.74 2.36 14.76
N ASP A 183 -17.06 2.29 14.84
CA ASP A 183 -17.86 1.25 14.20
C ASP A 183 -17.85 1.36 12.66
N ALA A 184 -17.77 2.58 12.13
CA ALA A 184 -17.72 2.87 10.69
C ALA A 184 -16.30 2.80 10.09
N VAL A 185 -15.31 2.32 10.84
CA VAL A 185 -13.95 2.12 10.30
C VAL A 185 -13.98 1.02 9.24
N ASP A 186 -13.51 1.36 8.04
CA ASP A 186 -13.27 0.37 7.00
C ASP A 186 -11.90 -0.28 7.17
N LEU A 187 -11.90 -1.44 7.84
CA LEU A 187 -10.70 -2.25 8.05
C LEU A 187 -10.25 -2.98 6.79
N ASP A 188 -11.13 -3.24 5.83
CA ASP A 188 -10.77 -3.94 4.59
C ASP A 188 -9.91 -3.03 3.71
N THR A 189 -10.19 -1.73 3.69
CA THR A 189 -9.31 -0.75 3.01
C THR A 189 -7.94 -0.71 3.66
N LEU A 190 -7.88 -0.68 5.00
CA LEU A 190 -6.61 -0.73 5.73
C LEU A 190 -5.84 -2.04 5.49
N ARG A 191 -6.55 -3.17 5.43
CA ARG A 191 -5.97 -4.48 5.12
C ARG A 191 -5.37 -4.50 3.72
N LEU A 192 -6.09 -4.03 2.70
CA LEU A 192 -5.58 -3.98 1.33
C LEU A 192 -4.35 -3.07 1.23
N LEU A 193 -4.39 -1.90 1.88
CA LEU A 193 -3.25 -0.98 1.95
C LEU A 193 -2.05 -1.60 2.68
N GLY A 194 -2.27 -2.39 3.73
CA GLY A 194 -1.19 -3.13 4.40
C GLY A 194 -0.63 -4.29 3.57
N MET A 195 -1.46 -4.99 2.80
CA MET A 195 -1.03 -6.12 1.97
C MET A 195 -0.26 -5.69 0.71
N LEU A 196 -0.61 -4.53 0.14
CA LEU A 196 -0.13 -4.11 -1.18
C LEU A 196 0.61 -2.76 -1.17
N GLY A 197 0.37 -1.91 -0.18
CA GLY A 197 0.99 -0.59 -0.08
C GLY A 197 2.43 -0.65 0.45
N PRO A 198 3.19 0.45 0.33
CA PRO A 198 4.59 0.50 0.74
C PRO A 198 4.76 0.29 2.25
N GLU A 199 5.75 -0.51 2.65
CA GLU A 199 6.15 -0.60 4.04
C GLU A 199 6.55 0.79 4.56
N SER A 200 5.83 1.22 5.59
CA SER A 200 5.71 2.63 5.95
C SER A 200 6.86 3.16 6.81
N GLY A 201 8.02 2.48 6.80
CA GLY A 201 9.19 2.85 7.58
C GLY A 201 9.79 4.21 7.19
N ALA A 202 9.56 4.67 5.95
CA ALA A 202 10.15 5.88 5.39
C ALA A 202 9.12 6.86 4.76
N ALA A 203 7.82 6.58 4.91
CA ALA A 203 6.78 7.34 4.23
C ALA A 203 6.39 8.57 5.08
N GLY A 204 6.81 9.76 4.64
CA GLY A 204 6.54 11.02 5.34
C GLY A 204 5.06 11.42 5.40
N ALA A 205 4.76 12.63 5.90
CA ALA A 205 3.39 13.12 6.09
C ALA A 205 2.52 13.07 4.81
N LEU A 206 3.11 13.24 3.62
CA LEU A 206 2.39 13.16 2.34
C LEU A 206 1.77 11.78 2.10
N ALA A 207 2.46 10.69 2.46
CA ALA A 207 1.91 9.35 2.32
C ALA A 207 0.71 9.13 3.24
N HIS A 208 0.72 9.72 4.43
CA HIS A 208 -0.41 9.66 5.37
C HIS A 208 -1.63 10.43 4.82
N VAL A 209 -1.42 11.56 4.14
CA VAL A 209 -2.50 12.30 3.48
C VAL A 209 -3.12 11.48 2.34
N ASP A 210 -2.30 10.83 1.51
CA ASP A 210 -2.78 9.96 0.44
C ASP A 210 -3.61 8.79 0.99
N LEU A 211 -3.15 8.16 2.08
CA LEU A 211 -3.86 7.08 2.77
C LEU A 211 -5.19 7.57 3.39
N LEU A 212 -5.20 8.76 3.99
CA LEU A 212 -6.42 9.38 4.52
C LEU A 212 -7.42 9.68 3.39
N ALA A 213 -6.95 10.18 2.25
CA ALA A 213 -7.79 10.46 1.09
C ALA A 213 -8.45 9.18 0.54
N ALA A 214 -7.73 8.05 0.54
CA ALA A 214 -8.28 6.76 0.12
C ALA A 214 -9.48 6.34 0.99
N LEU A 215 -9.40 6.51 2.31
CA LEU A 215 -10.49 6.16 3.26
C LEU A 215 -11.73 7.07 3.18
N GLY A 216 -11.69 8.14 2.36
CA GLY A 216 -12.71 9.19 2.36
C GLY A 216 -13.93 8.94 1.46
N SER A 217 -13.95 7.91 0.62
CA SER A 217 -15.02 7.71 -0.38
C SER A 217 -15.69 6.34 -0.29
N PRO A 218 -17.04 6.26 -0.31
CA PRO A 218 -17.75 4.97 -0.34
C PRO A 218 -17.36 4.09 -1.55
N ALA A 219 -17.10 4.71 -2.70
CA ALA A 219 -16.67 3.99 -3.89
C ALA A 219 -15.30 3.30 -3.71
N THR A 220 -14.44 3.81 -2.81
CA THR A 220 -13.18 3.15 -2.46
C THR A 220 -13.44 1.79 -1.82
N ASN A 221 -14.41 1.72 -0.91
CA ASN A 221 -14.71 0.49 -0.17
C ASN A 221 -15.14 -0.62 -1.13
N ASP A 222 -15.97 -0.30 -2.12
CA ASP A 222 -16.40 -1.28 -3.13
C ASP A 222 -15.24 -1.76 -4.01
N ILE A 223 -14.32 -0.86 -4.40
CA ILE A 223 -13.09 -1.22 -5.14
C ILE A 223 -12.23 -2.18 -4.30
N VAL A 224 -12.10 -1.89 -3.01
CA VAL A 224 -11.28 -2.66 -2.07
C VAL A 224 -11.86 -4.05 -1.86
N ASN A 225 -13.16 -4.15 -1.59
CA ASN A 225 -13.86 -5.42 -1.42
C ASN A 225 -13.71 -6.27 -2.68
N PHE A 226 -13.92 -5.68 -3.85
CA PHE A 226 -13.71 -6.37 -5.11
C PHE A 226 -12.24 -6.81 -5.30
N SER A 227 -11.27 -5.98 -4.93
CA SER A 227 -9.84 -6.34 -5.02
C SER A 227 -9.49 -7.51 -4.10
N LEU A 228 -9.96 -7.50 -2.85
CA LEU A 228 -9.73 -8.58 -1.88
C LEU A 228 -10.36 -9.91 -2.31
N GLN A 229 -11.46 -9.87 -3.08
CA GLN A 229 -12.06 -11.06 -3.69
C GLN A 229 -11.18 -11.66 -4.80
N LEU A 230 -10.48 -10.83 -5.58
CA LEU A 230 -9.66 -11.29 -6.71
C LEU A 230 -8.28 -11.82 -6.31
N LEU A 231 -7.69 -11.25 -5.25
CA LEU A 231 -6.30 -11.55 -4.88
C LEU A 231 -6.00 -13.03 -4.61
N PRO A 232 -6.85 -13.82 -3.91
CA PRO A 232 -6.57 -15.23 -3.64
C PRO A 232 -6.33 -16.04 -4.93
N SER A 233 -7.21 -15.90 -5.93
CA SER A 233 -7.10 -16.62 -7.20
C SER A 233 -5.86 -16.22 -8.01
N ILE A 234 -5.40 -14.97 -7.87
CA ILE A 234 -4.19 -14.46 -8.53
C ILE A 234 -2.92 -14.98 -7.84
N LEU A 235 -2.96 -15.21 -6.53
CA LEU A 235 -1.84 -15.75 -5.77
C LEU A 235 -1.69 -17.27 -5.97
N GLU A 236 -2.79 -18.00 -6.13
CA GLU A 236 -2.79 -19.44 -6.39
C GLU A 236 -2.13 -19.82 -7.72
N THR A 237 -2.25 -18.96 -8.72
CA THR A 237 -1.79 -19.23 -10.10
C THR A 237 -0.26 -19.28 -10.25
N ARG A 238 0.55 -19.05 -9.19
CA ARG A 238 2.02 -19.08 -9.25
C ARG A 238 2.73 -20.03 -8.27
N ARG A 239 2.08 -21.11 -7.80
CA ARG A 239 2.81 -22.17 -7.05
C ARG A 239 3.74 -23.03 -7.92
N THR A 240 3.73 -22.87 -9.23
CA THR A 240 4.56 -23.64 -10.17
C THR A 240 5.41 -22.73 -11.03
N HIS A 241 6.57 -22.37 -10.49
CA HIS A 241 7.87 -22.35 -11.15
C HIS A 241 8.85 -21.86 -10.09
N ALA A 242 9.13 -22.73 -9.10
CA ALA A 242 10.48 -22.71 -8.57
C ALA A 242 11.36 -22.88 -9.80
N ALA A 243 12.14 -21.86 -10.12
CA ALA A 243 13.27 -22.00 -11.01
C ALA A 243 14.18 -23.03 -10.33
N GLY A 244 13.89 -24.31 -10.57
CA GLY A 244 14.90 -25.33 -10.46
C GLY A 244 16.05 -24.80 -11.27
N THR A 245 17.21 -24.74 -10.66
CA THR A 245 18.50 -24.52 -11.30
C THR A 245 18.72 -25.67 -12.29
N HIS A 246 17.96 -25.68 -13.38
CA HIS A 246 18.20 -26.57 -14.49
C HIS A 246 19.50 -26.06 -15.12
N ALA A 247 20.55 -26.83 -14.91
CA ALA A 247 21.81 -26.73 -15.62
C ALA A 247 21.57 -27.13 -17.09
N SER A 248 20.98 -26.23 -17.87
CA SER A 248 20.72 -26.47 -19.29
C SER A 248 21.68 -25.76 -20.23
N ASP A 249 22.45 -24.77 -19.75
CA ASP A 249 23.37 -24.03 -20.60
C ASP A 249 24.82 -24.27 -20.17
N GLY A 250 25.66 -24.56 -21.17
CA GLY A 250 27.07 -24.84 -20.99
C GLY A 250 27.87 -23.62 -20.53
N TYR A 251 29.19 -23.80 -20.43
CA TYR A 251 30.09 -22.68 -20.14
C TYR A 251 30.42 -21.92 -21.43
N ALA A 252 30.15 -20.62 -21.46
CA ALA A 252 30.40 -19.75 -22.61
C ALA A 252 31.84 -19.24 -22.67
N GLY A 253 32.57 -19.27 -21.55
CA GLY A 253 33.96 -18.82 -21.50
C GLY A 253 34.61 -19.01 -20.14
N VAL A 254 35.77 -18.38 -19.96
CA VAL A 254 36.52 -18.32 -18.70
C VAL A 254 36.74 -16.85 -18.36
N GLY A 255 36.55 -16.48 -17.09
CA GLY A 255 36.72 -15.11 -16.61
C GLY A 255 37.20 -15.08 -15.16
N THR A 256 37.52 -13.90 -14.64
CA THR A 256 38.09 -13.73 -13.30
C THR A 256 37.05 -13.46 -12.21
N LYS A 257 35.77 -13.68 -12.50
CA LYS A 257 34.65 -13.49 -11.57
C LYS A 257 33.71 -14.68 -11.62
N GLY A 258 33.37 -15.24 -10.46
CA GLY A 258 32.43 -16.35 -10.36
C GLY A 258 32.27 -16.85 -8.93
N SER A 259 31.37 -17.83 -8.76
CA SER A 259 31.25 -18.59 -7.51
C SER A 259 32.39 -19.61 -7.40
N ILE A 260 32.74 -20.04 -6.19
CA ILE A 260 33.70 -21.13 -5.95
C ILE A 260 33.28 -22.40 -6.71
N ASP A 261 31.97 -22.66 -6.79
CA ASP A 261 31.42 -23.82 -7.53
C ASP A 261 31.67 -23.77 -9.04
N SER A 262 32.01 -22.60 -9.57
CA SER A 262 32.36 -22.37 -10.97
C SER A 262 33.86 -22.16 -11.20
N MET A 263 34.71 -22.34 -10.20
CA MET A 263 36.16 -22.16 -10.35
C MET A 263 36.72 -23.22 -11.31
N VAL A 264 37.62 -22.81 -12.19
CA VAL A 264 38.28 -23.75 -13.12
C VAL A 264 39.12 -24.72 -12.29
N LEU A 265 38.96 -26.02 -12.53
CA LEU A 265 39.59 -27.06 -11.71
C LEU A 265 41.13 -26.97 -11.71
N SER A 266 41.74 -26.39 -12.74
CA SER A 266 43.18 -26.14 -12.79
C SER A 266 43.66 -25.13 -11.75
N GLU A 267 42.78 -24.28 -11.22
CA GLU A 267 43.14 -23.33 -10.14
C GLU A 267 43.36 -24.05 -8.80
N LEU A 268 42.79 -25.24 -8.61
CA LEU A 268 43.03 -26.07 -7.42
C LEU A 268 44.37 -26.83 -7.46
N ALA A 269 45.10 -26.74 -8.57
CA ALA A 269 46.42 -27.36 -8.70
C ALA A 269 47.56 -26.45 -8.22
N TRP A 270 47.27 -25.18 -7.90
CA TRP A 270 48.25 -24.26 -7.34
C TRP A 270 48.51 -24.57 -5.86
N ASP A 271 49.69 -24.16 -5.40
CA ASP A 271 50.02 -24.17 -3.97
C ASP A 271 49.11 -23.20 -3.20
N ASP A 272 48.88 -23.49 -1.91
CA ASP A 272 47.90 -22.76 -1.08
C ASP A 272 48.22 -21.26 -1.02
N ASP A 273 49.51 -20.90 -0.90
CA ASP A 273 49.97 -19.52 -0.86
C ASP A 273 49.75 -18.79 -2.20
N GLU A 274 49.95 -19.49 -3.32
CA GLU A 274 49.78 -18.93 -4.66
C GLU A 274 48.30 -18.80 -5.04
N LEU A 275 47.47 -19.77 -4.65
CA LEU A 275 46.01 -19.67 -4.80
C LEU A 275 45.45 -18.50 -3.97
N ALA A 276 45.93 -18.31 -2.73
CA ALA A 276 45.53 -17.20 -1.88
C ALA A 276 45.91 -15.84 -2.50
N ARG A 277 47.13 -15.71 -3.03
CA ARG A 277 47.57 -14.50 -3.76
C ARG A 277 46.63 -14.21 -4.94
N ARG A 278 46.40 -15.20 -5.80
CA ARG A 278 45.54 -15.05 -6.98
C ARG A 278 44.09 -14.75 -6.62
N PHE A 279 43.60 -15.28 -5.51
CA PHE A 279 42.24 -14.99 -5.02
C PHE A 279 42.12 -13.52 -4.58
N ILE A 280 43.11 -12.99 -3.86
CA ILE A 280 43.14 -11.59 -3.43
C ILE A 280 43.29 -10.64 -4.62
N GLU A 281 44.11 -11.01 -5.61
CA GLU A 281 44.40 -10.19 -6.79
C GLU A 281 43.32 -10.29 -7.89
N ASN A 282 42.25 -11.08 -7.69
CA ASN A 282 41.22 -11.39 -8.69
C ASN A 282 41.80 -12.00 -9.99
N GLU A 283 42.77 -12.90 -9.85
CA GLU A 283 43.40 -13.64 -10.95
C GLU A 283 42.91 -15.10 -11.03
N VAL A 284 42.05 -15.53 -10.11
CA VAL A 284 41.43 -16.87 -10.14
C VAL A 284 40.45 -16.96 -11.30
N LEU A 285 40.57 -18.03 -12.07
CA LEU A 285 39.71 -18.28 -13.22
C LEU A 285 38.46 -19.07 -12.81
N TYR A 286 37.33 -18.60 -13.32
CA TYR A 286 36.01 -19.21 -13.19
C TYR A 286 35.46 -19.48 -14.58
N TYR A 287 34.76 -20.60 -14.74
CA TYR A 287 33.93 -20.80 -15.91
C TYR A 287 32.80 -19.78 -15.91
N ALA A 288 32.84 -18.87 -16.89
CA ALA A 288 31.75 -17.95 -17.15
C ALA A 288 30.60 -18.76 -17.77
N ARG A 289 29.52 -18.90 -17.01
CA ARG A 289 28.26 -19.39 -17.58
C ARG A 289 27.85 -18.43 -18.69
N GLU A 290 27.19 -18.95 -19.73
CA GLU A 290 26.40 -18.08 -20.58
C GLU A 290 25.43 -17.35 -19.66
N GLU A 291 25.69 -16.07 -19.38
CA GLU A 291 24.72 -15.23 -18.70
C GLU A 291 23.53 -15.24 -19.64
N ALA A 292 22.50 -16.03 -19.32
CA ALA A 292 21.19 -15.85 -19.91
C ALA A 292 20.94 -14.35 -19.79
N ARG A 293 20.96 -13.64 -20.93
CA ARG A 293 20.68 -12.20 -20.98
C ARG A 293 19.53 -11.99 -20.01
N GLU A 294 19.75 -11.21 -18.95
CA GLU A 294 18.64 -10.84 -18.05
C GLU A 294 17.54 -10.32 -18.98
N GLU A 295 16.48 -11.12 -19.15
CA GLU A 295 15.42 -10.75 -20.08
C GLU A 295 14.93 -9.39 -19.59
N SER A 296 15.08 -8.37 -20.43
CA SER A 296 14.71 -7.01 -20.06
C SER A 296 13.27 -7.04 -19.59
N ARG A 297 13.05 -6.79 -18.29
CA ARG A 297 11.72 -6.90 -17.67
C ARG A 297 10.75 -6.05 -18.47
N ARG A 298 9.64 -6.66 -18.88
CA ARG A 298 8.59 -5.95 -19.62
C ARG A 298 8.04 -4.84 -18.75
N LEU A 299 7.65 -3.75 -19.40
CA LEU A 299 7.02 -2.62 -18.75
C LEU A 299 5.53 -2.58 -19.10
N HIS A 300 4.69 -2.80 -18.09
CA HIS A 300 3.24 -2.79 -18.22
C HIS A 300 2.67 -1.44 -17.81
N TYR A 301 2.05 -0.74 -18.76
CA TYR A 301 1.26 0.46 -18.54
C TYR A 301 -0.20 0.07 -18.31
N VAL A 302 -0.70 0.26 -17.09
CA VAL A 302 -2.12 0.11 -16.77
C VAL A 302 -2.78 1.47 -16.86
N LEU A 303 -3.43 1.72 -18.00
CA LEU A 303 -4.07 2.97 -18.33
C LEU A 303 -5.57 2.88 -18.01
N VAL A 304 -6.01 3.63 -17.00
CA VAL A 304 -7.38 3.57 -16.47
C VAL A 304 -8.15 4.84 -16.83
N ASP A 305 -9.30 4.68 -17.48
CA ASP A 305 -10.20 5.80 -17.79
C ASP A 305 -10.82 6.36 -16.50
N GLY A 306 -10.55 7.64 -16.25
CA GLY A 306 -11.03 8.43 -15.12
C GLY A 306 -12.22 9.32 -15.43
N SER A 307 -12.75 9.25 -16.66
CA SER A 307 -13.80 10.15 -17.14
C SER A 307 -15.19 9.80 -16.60
N ALA A 308 -16.16 10.70 -16.82
CA ALA A 308 -17.47 10.61 -16.20
C ALA A 308 -18.28 9.34 -16.53
N SER A 309 -18.13 8.72 -17.72
CA SER A 309 -18.87 7.46 -17.98
C SER A 309 -18.34 6.28 -17.20
N MET A 310 -17.14 6.35 -16.62
CA MET A 310 -16.61 5.26 -15.81
C MET A 310 -17.22 5.23 -14.41
N ARG A 311 -17.99 6.24 -13.97
CA ARG A 311 -18.58 6.27 -12.63
C ARG A 311 -19.48 5.05 -12.33
N GLY A 312 -19.58 4.72 -11.04
CA GLY A 312 -20.35 3.57 -10.55
C GLY A 312 -19.57 2.26 -10.70
N ASP A 313 -20.27 1.17 -11.02
CA ASP A 313 -19.71 -0.19 -11.11
C ASP A 313 -18.53 -0.31 -12.07
N ARG A 314 -18.49 0.51 -13.13
CA ARG A 314 -17.41 0.50 -14.11
C ARG A 314 -16.09 0.96 -13.52
N GLN A 315 -16.11 1.96 -12.64
CA GLN A 315 -14.93 2.46 -11.93
C GLN A 315 -14.48 1.45 -10.88
N ILE A 316 -15.44 0.82 -10.18
CA ILE A 316 -15.19 -0.24 -9.21
C ILE A 316 -14.44 -1.39 -9.89
N PHE A 317 -14.98 -1.86 -11.01
CA PHE A 317 -14.38 -2.93 -11.81
C PHE A 317 -13.02 -2.55 -12.37
N ALA A 318 -12.90 -1.40 -13.06
CA ALA A 318 -11.66 -1.00 -13.71
C ALA A 318 -10.50 -0.82 -12.72
N ARG A 319 -10.75 -0.21 -11.55
CA ARG A 319 -9.70 -0.01 -10.54
C ARG A 319 -9.34 -1.30 -9.80
N GLY A 320 -10.32 -2.14 -9.47
CA GLY A 320 -10.04 -3.44 -8.85
C GLY A 320 -9.28 -4.36 -9.80
N LEU A 321 -9.66 -4.36 -11.09
CA LEU A 321 -8.94 -5.07 -12.15
C LEU A 321 -7.51 -4.53 -12.32
N ALA A 322 -7.32 -3.21 -12.26
CA ALA A 322 -5.98 -2.61 -12.32
C ALA A 322 -5.09 -3.11 -11.18
N ILE A 323 -5.58 -3.11 -9.94
CA ILE A 323 -4.84 -3.60 -8.76
C ILE A 323 -4.49 -5.09 -8.92
N ALA A 324 -5.47 -5.90 -9.30
CA ALA A 324 -5.31 -7.33 -9.57
C ALA A 324 -4.25 -7.60 -10.65
N LEU A 325 -4.36 -6.93 -11.79
CA LEU A 325 -3.44 -7.06 -12.91
C LEU A 325 -2.03 -6.62 -12.52
N GLY A 326 -1.89 -5.47 -11.84
CA GLY A 326 -0.57 -5.01 -11.41
C GLY A 326 0.07 -5.92 -10.37
N LYS A 327 -0.72 -6.50 -9.45
CA LYS A 327 -0.19 -7.51 -8.52
C LYS A 327 0.29 -8.74 -9.28
N ARG A 328 -0.44 -9.21 -10.28
CA ARG A 328 -0.02 -10.34 -11.10
C ARG A 328 1.27 -10.05 -11.87
N VAL A 329 1.38 -8.89 -12.51
CA VAL A 329 2.59 -8.47 -13.24
C VAL A 329 3.79 -8.40 -12.30
N LEU A 330 3.63 -7.79 -11.12
CA LEU A 330 4.69 -7.77 -10.10
C LEU A 330 5.08 -9.18 -9.64
N LEU A 331 4.09 -10.06 -9.43
CA LEU A 331 4.35 -11.45 -9.10
C LEU A 331 5.13 -12.11 -10.22
N SER A 332 4.86 -11.86 -11.50
CA SER A 332 5.65 -12.37 -12.63
C SER A 332 7.10 -11.87 -12.66
N GLY A 333 7.46 -10.85 -11.88
CA GLY A 333 8.79 -10.24 -11.87
C GLY A 333 8.95 -9.13 -12.90
N GLU A 334 7.85 -8.68 -13.52
CA GLU A 334 7.81 -7.59 -14.50
C GLU A 334 7.52 -6.25 -13.82
N GLU A 335 7.75 -5.15 -14.54
CA GLU A 335 7.50 -3.81 -14.03
C GLU A 335 6.09 -3.33 -14.40
N VAL A 336 5.42 -2.68 -13.44
CA VAL A 336 4.09 -2.10 -13.67
C VAL A 336 4.03 -0.62 -13.30
N LEU A 337 3.35 0.14 -14.14
CA LEU A 337 3.10 1.57 -14.00
C LEU A 337 1.61 1.83 -14.24
N PHE A 338 0.99 2.56 -13.32
CA PHE A 338 -0.42 2.93 -13.39
C PHE A 338 -0.55 4.38 -13.86
N ARG A 339 -1.52 4.63 -14.72
CA ARG A 339 -1.80 5.98 -15.20
C ARG A 339 -3.29 6.16 -15.42
N PHE A 340 -3.79 7.34 -15.08
CA PHE A 340 -5.18 7.68 -15.33
C PHE A 340 -5.28 8.66 -16.49
N PHE A 341 -6.44 8.72 -17.14
CA PHE A 341 -6.71 9.71 -18.18
C PHE A 341 -8.18 10.14 -18.22
N ASP A 342 -8.42 11.35 -18.73
CA ASP A 342 -9.75 11.88 -19.06
C ASP A 342 -9.70 12.81 -20.29
N SER A 343 -9.75 14.12 -20.08
CA SER A 343 -9.31 15.18 -20.99
C SER A 343 -7.77 15.34 -21.05
N ARG A 344 -7.05 14.84 -20.04
CA ARG A 344 -5.59 14.86 -19.98
C ARG A 344 -5.02 13.51 -19.53
N LEU A 345 -3.73 13.33 -19.75
CA LEU A 345 -2.98 12.16 -19.29
C LEU A 345 -2.27 12.53 -17.97
N TYR A 346 -2.64 11.88 -16.86
CA TYR A 346 -2.14 12.20 -15.52
C TYR A 346 -0.72 11.69 -15.27
N GLU A 347 -0.11 12.05 -14.16
CA GLU A 347 1.22 11.56 -13.81
C GLU A 347 1.24 10.03 -13.61
N PRO A 348 2.34 9.35 -13.98
CA PRO A 348 2.47 7.92 -13.81
C PRO A 348 2.80 7.55 -12.35
N HIS A 349 2.10 6.53 -11.83
CA HIS A 349 2.37 5.93 -10.52
C HIS A 349 3.05 4.58 -10.70
N ARG A 350 4.34 4.49 -10.38
CA ARG A 350 5.13 3.26 -10.50
C ARG A 350 5.01 2.38 -9.26
N ALA A 351 4.94 1.07 -9.47
CA ALA A 351 5.17 0.12 -8.39
C ALA A 351 6.64 0.19 -7.90
N ARG A 352 6.85 -0.09 -6.61
CA ARG A 352 8.18 -0.08 -5.98
C ARG A 352 8.45 -1.43 -5.32
N GLY A 353 9.33 -2.21 -5.94
CA GLY A 353 9.57 -3.59 -5.51
C GLY A 353 8.27 -4.41 -5.57
N SER A 354 7.87 -5.00 -4.44
CA SER A 354 6.63 -5.76 -4.30
C SER A 354 5.36 -4.92 -4.05
N HIS A 355 5.50 -3.59 -3.95
CA HIS A 355 4.43 -2.69 -3.51
C HIS A 355 3.78 -1.92 -4.66
N LEU A 356 2.46 -1.80 -4.58
CA LEU A 356 1.63 -1.05 -5.51
C LEU A 356 1.25 0.33 -4.93
N PRO A 357 1.07 1.35 -5.77
CA PRO A 357 0.59 2.67 -5.36
C PRO A 357 -0.94 2.66 -5.11
N VAL A 358 -1.40 1.80 -4.20
CA VAL A 358 -2.83 1.53 -3.98
C VAL A 358 -3.57 2.78 -3.51
N ALA A 359 -2.98 3.56 -2.60
CA ALA A 359 -3.61 4.79 -2.10
C ALA A 359 -3.92 5.78 -3.24
N GLN A 360 -2.99 5.94 -4.19
CA GLN A 360 -3.17 6.82 -5.35
C GLN A 360 -4.21 6.26 -6.32
N ILE A 361 -4.25 4.94 -6.54
CA ILE A 361 -5.25 4.29 -7.39
C ILE A 361 -6.66 4.47 -6.81
N LEU A 362 -6.82 4.26 -5.50
CA LEU A 362 -8.10 4.39 -4.80
C LEU A 362 -8.54 5.86 -4.71
N GLY A 363 -7.64 6.75 -4.33
CA GLY A 363 -7.90 8.18 -4.13
C GLY A 363 -8.07 9.00 -5.42
N PHE A 364 -7.76 8.43 -6.59
CA PHE A 364 -7.81 9.17 -7.86
C PHE A 364 -9.20 9.78 -8.13
N ARG A 365 -9.23 11.05 -8.53
CA ARG A 365 -10.43 11.77 -8.98
C ARG A 365 -10.12 12.45 -10.31
N GLY A 366 -10.84 12.05 -11.36
CA GLY A 366 -10.73 12.67 -12.67
C GLY A 366 -11.41 14.03 -12.74
N GLU A 367 -10.91 14.87 -13.64
CA GLU A 367 -11.52 16.13 -14.03
C GLU A 367 -12.67 15.92 -15.02
N ARG A 368 -13.52 16.94 -15.18
CA ARG A 368 -14.63 16.86 -16.12
C ARG A 368 -14.11 17.10 -17.54
N GLY A 369 -14.23 16.09 -18.41
CA GLY A 369 -13.99 16.24 -19.84
C GLY A 369 -13.48 14.96 -20.49
N ARG A 370 -13.39 14.97 -21.83
CA ARG A 370 -12.76 13.91 -22.64
C ARG A 370 -12.04 14.52 -23.82
N ASN A 371 -10.79 14.11 -24.02
CA ASN A 371 -10.03 14.45 -25.22
C ASN A 371 -9.11 13.27 -25.56
N PRO A 372 -9.68 12.14 -26.05
CA PRO A 372 -8.91 10.94 -26.37
C PRO A 372 -7.82 11.22 -27.40
N ALA A 373 -8.07 12.07 -28.39
CA ALA A 373 -7.06 12.43 -29.39
C ALA A 373 -5.79 13.05 -28.74
N ARG A 374 -5.97 14.03 -27.85
CA ARG A 374 -4.84 14.65 -27.13
C ARG A 374 -4.11 13.65 -26.24
N VAL A 375 -4.86 12.85 -25.47
CA VAL A 375 -4.30 11.87 -24.53
C VAL A 375 -3.46 10.82 -25.26
N PHE A 376 -4.00 10.25 -26.33
CA PHE A 376 -3.35 9.17 -27.07
C PHE A 376 -2.20 9.69 -27.95
N ALA A 377 -2.27 10.92 -28.47
CA ALA A 377 -1.13 11.56 -29.14
C ALA A 377 0.04 11.79 -28.17
N GLN A 378 -0.25 12.26 -26.95
CA GLN A 378 0.75 12.41 -25.90
C GLN A 378 1.35 11.05 -25.52
N LEU A 379 0.51 10.03 -25.28
CA LEU A 379 0.96 8.69 -24.92
C LEU A 379 1.84 8.06 -26.03
N ALA A 380 1.43 8.15 -27.29
CA ALA A 380 2.17 7.61 -28.43
C ALA A 380 3.57 8.24 -28.52
N THR A 381 3.65 9.56 -28.36
CA THR A 381 4.93 10.29 -28.36
C THR A 381 5.83 9.85 -27.20
N GLU A 382 5.27 9.75 -25.99
CA GLU A 382 6.02 9.33 -24.81
C GLU A 382 6.53 7.88 -24.92
N LEU A 383 5.72 6.95 -25.43
CA LEU A 383 6.12 5.55 -25.61
C LEU A 383 7.15 5.37 -26.73
N ALA A 384 7.03 6.12 -27.84
CA ALA A 384 8.04 6.12 -28.90
C ALA A 384 9.41 6.61 -28.39
N LEU A 385 9.41 7.70 -27.60
CA LEU A 385 10.62 8.20 -26.95
C LEU A 385 11.19 7.19 -25.96
N LEU A 386 10.34 6.53 -25.15
CA LEU A 386 10.79 5.53 -24.20
C LEU A 386 11.44 4.34 -24.91
N LYS A 387 10.81 3.83 -25.97
CA LYS A 387 11.32 2.72 -26.78
C LYS A 387 12.65 3.04 -27.47
N SER A 388 12.85 4.31 -27.86
CA SER A 388 14.12 4.76 -28.45
C SER A 388 15.27 4.83 -27.44
N ARG A 389 14.96 5.08 -26.16
CA ARG A 389 15.97 5.20 -25.08
C ARG A 389 16.28 3.84 -24.46
N GLU A 390 15.27 3.02 -24.27
CA GLU A 390 15.36 1.71 -23.65
C GLU A 390 14.62 0.70 -24.53
N PRO A 391 15.31 -0.29 -25.12
CA PRO A 391 14.68 -1.31 -25.95
C PRO A 391 13.96 -2.35 -25.09
N ARG A 392 12.98 -1.93 -24.30
CA ARG A 392 12.11 -2.80 -23.50
C ARG A 392 10.84 -3.15 -24.27
N ASP A 393 10.33 -4.35 -24.03
CA ASP A 393 8.97 -4.71 -24.44
C ASP A 393 7.96 -3.97 -23.55
N ILE A 394 7.11 -3.16 -24.19
CA ILE A 394 6.08 -2.35 -23.52
C ILE A 394 4.71 -2.96 -23.82
N VAL A 395 3.89 -3.11 -22.78
CA VAL A 395 2.50 -3.58 -22.89
C VAL A 395 1.57 -2.52 -22.28
N VAL A 396 0.58 -2.06 -23.04
CA VAL A 396 -0.44 -1.11 -22.61
C VAL A 396 -1.75 -1.84 -22.37
N HIS A 397 -2.22 -1.83 -21.13
CA HIS A 397 -3.53 -2.31 -20.71
C HIS A 397 -4.48 -1.13 -20.59
N LEU A 398 -5.41 -0.99 -21.54
CA LEU A 398 -6.40 0.08 -21.60
C LEU A 398 -7.70 -0.38 -20.94
N LEU A 399 -8.05 0.19 -19.79
CA LEU A 399 -9.29 -0.08 -19.09
C LEU A 399 -10.26 1.10 -19.29
N THR A 400 -11.29 0.91 -20.13
CA THR A 400 -12.15 2.01 -20.58
C THR A 400 -13.58 1.60 -20.82
N HIS A 401 -14.47 2.59 -20.94
CA HIS A 401 -15.81 2.40 -21.46
C HIS A 401 -15.79 2.13 -22.97
N ALA A 402 -16.74 1.34 -23.47
CA ALA A 402 -16.85 0.93 -24.87
C ALA A 402 -17.15 2.05 -25.89
N ALA A 403 -17.29 3.30 -25.45
CA ALA A 403 -17.51 4.48 -26.29
C ALA A 403 -16.29 5.42 -26.30
N LEU A 404 -15.08 4.84 -26.31
CA LEU A 404 -13.83 5.59 -26.38
C LEU A 404 -13.40 5.74 -27.84
N HIS A 405 -13.81 6.83 -28.48
CA HIS A 405 -13.41 7.12 -29.87
C HIS A 405 -12.02 7.76 -29.91
N VAL A 406 -11.01 6.96 -30.25
CA VAL A 406 -9.64 7.41 -30.52
C VAL A 406 -9.42 7.39 -32.02
N PRO A 407 -8.82 8.43 -32.64
CA PRO A 407 -8.42 8.36 -34.04
C PRO A 407 -7.58 7.11 -34.32
N ARG A 408 -8.01 6.28 -35.28
CA ARG A 408 -7.35 5.01 -35.65
C ARG A 408 -5.83 5.15 -35.85
N GLN A 409 -5.38 6.26 -36.45
CA GLN A 409 -3.96 6.52 -36.66
C GLN A 409 -3.16 6.53 -35.34
N LEU A 410 -3.70 7.10 -34.27
CA LEU A 410 -3.01 7.16 -32.98
C LEU A 410 -2.87 5.78 -32.33
N ILE A 411 -3.85 4.89 -32.53
CA ILE A 411 -3.75 3.49 -32.09
C ILE A 411 -2.71 2.73 -32.92
N ALA A 412 -2.64 2.99 -34.23
CA ALA A 412 -1.59 2.43 -35.08
C ALA A 412 -0.19 2.89 -34.63
N ASP A 413 -0.02 4.19 -34.32
CA ASP A 413 1.24 4.75 -33.81
C ASP A 413 1.63 4.13 -32.46
N LEU A 414 0.66 3.89 -31.57
CA LEU A 414 0.88 3.18 -30.31
C LEU A 414 1.32 1.73 -30.53
N LYS A 415 0.70 1.02 -31.48
CA LYS A 415 1.03 -0.39 -31.79
C LYS A 415 2.47 -0.56 -32.28
N VAL A 416 3.03 0.45 -32.96
CA VAL A 416 4.45 0.44 -33.35
C VAL A 416 5.35 0.39 -32.11
N SER A 417 4.94 1.03 -31.02
CA SER A 417 5.75 1.17 -29.81
C SER A 417 5.45 0.12 -28.74
N ALA A 418 4.21 -0.33 -28.60
CA ALA A 418 3.77 -1.22 -27.53
C ALA A 418 2.73 -2.25 -28.01
N HIS A 419 2.63 -3.37 -27.29
CA HIS A 419 1.48 -4.26 -27.40
C HIS A 419 0.29 -3.65 -26.68
N VAL A 420 -0.89 -3.68 -27.28
CA VAL A 420 -2.10 -3.01 -26.74
C VAL A 420 -3.17 -4.04 -26.42
N PHE A 421 -3.53 -4.11 -25.14
CA PHE A 421 -4.63 -4.91 -24.61
C PHE A 421 -5.79 -4.00 -24.19
N GLY A 422 -6.96 -4.17 -24.78
CA GLY A 422 -8.15 -3.37 -24.46
C GLY A 422 -9.15 -4.13 -23.59
N VAL A 423 -9.56 -3.54 -22.47
CA VAL A 423 -10.69 -4.00 -21.67
C VAL A 423 -11.81 -2.97 -21.78
N PHE A 424 -12.88 -3.35 -22.48
CA PHE A 424 -14.01 -2.48 -22.78
C PHE A 424 -15.21 -2.84 -21.93
N ILE A 425 -15.70 -1.85 -21.19
CA ILE A 425 -16.89 -2.01 -20.36
C ILE A 425 -18.10 -1.43 -21.09
N LEU A 426 -19.08 -2.29 -21.41
CA LEU A 426 -20.28 -1.91 -22.16
C LEU A 426 -21.27 -1.16 -21.26
N PRO A 427 -22.05 -0.22 -21.84
CA PRO A 427 -23.28 0.25 -21.22
C PRO A 427 -24.38 -0.83 -21.31
N SER A 428 -25.49 -0.66 -20.59
CA SER A 428 -26.53 -1.68 -20.41
C SER A 428 -27.05 -2.31 -21.70
N ASP A 429 -27.14 -1.54 -22.79
CA ASP A 429 -27.62 -2.00 -24.11
C ASP A 429 -26.61 -1.68 -25.25
N GLY A 430 -25.33 -1.53 -24.92
CA GLY A 430 -24.31 -1.16 -25.89
C GLY A 430 -23.72 -2.34 -26.66
N VAL A 431 -23.39 -2.10 -27.92
CA VAL A 431 -22.48 -2.97 -28.70
C VAL A 431 -21.10 -2.31 -28.73
N LEU A 432 -20.05 -3.12 -28.68
CA LEU A 432 -18.69 -2.63 -28.91
C LEU A 432 -18.50 -2.39 -30.41
N ASP A 433 -18.56 -1.12 -30.81
CA ASP A 433 -18.34 -0.69 -32.20
C ASP A 433 -17.31 0.45 -32.21
N LEU A 434 -16.05 0.08 -32.41
CA LEU A 434 -14.92 0.99 -32.48
C LEU A 434 -14.08 0.64 -33.71
N ASP A 435 -13.64 1.68 -34.42
CA ASP A 435 -12.95 1.60 -35.71
C ASP A 435 -11.51 1.09 -35.62
N TYR A 436 -10.98 0.87 -34.42
CA TYR A 436 -9.59 0.48 -34.17
C TYR A 436 -9.42 -0.89 -33.49
N LEU A 437 -10.49 -1.65 -33.28
CA LEU A 437 -10.43 -2.92 -32.52
C LEU A 437 -9.49 -3.96 -33.14
N ASP A 438 -9.45 -4.03 -34.46
CA ASP A 438 -8.55 -4.89 -35.23
C ASP A 438 -7.06 -4.53 -35.06
N LEU A 439 -6.76 -3.32 -34.59
CA LEU A 439 -5.40 -2.91 -34.26
C LEU A 439 -4.95 -3.39 -32.87
N LEU A 440 -5.84 -3.85 -32.00
CA LEU A 440 -5.43 -4.35 -30.68
C LEU A 440 -4.80 -5.74 -30.79
N ASP A 441 -3.84 -6.04 -29.92
CA ASP A 441 -3.26 -7.40 -29.86
C ASP A 441 -4.23 -8.38 -29.23
N GLN A 442 -4.98 -7.92 -28.23
CA GLN A 442 -5.99 -8.68 -27.52
C GLN A 442 -7.08 -7.72 -26.99
N GLN A 443 -8.29 -8.23 -26.82
CA GLN A 443 -9.40 -7.47 -26.26
C GLN A 443 -10.27 -8.33 -25.34
N ALA A 444 -10.85 -7.71 -24.32
CA ALA A 444 -11.87 -8.29 -23.47
C ALA A 444 -13.05 -7.33 -23.35
N VAL A 445 -14.26 -7.89 -23.33
CA VAL A 445 -15.51 -7.12 -23.25
C VAL A 445 -16.27 -7.56 -22.01
N VAL A 446 -16.69 -6.59 -21.21
CA VAL A 446 -17.45 -6.84 -19.98
C VAL A 446 -18.79 -6.13 -20.09
N ASP A 447 -19.87 -6.90 -20.07
CA ASP A 447 -21.23 -6.39 -20.14
C ASP A 447 -21.75 -5.91 -18.78
N HIS A 448 -22.83 -5.12 -18.80
CA HIS A 448 -23.42 -4.59 -17.57
C HIS A 448 -24.02 -5.71 -16.68
N ALA A 449 -24.54 -6.78 -17.29
CA ALA A 449 -25.08 -7.93 -16.57
C ALA A 449 -24.01 -8.67 -15.75
N THR A 450 -22.77 -8.72 -16.25
CA THR A 450 -21.62 -9.28 -15.53
C THR A 450 -21.20 -8.38 -14.38
N LEU A 451 -21.21 -7.06 -14.54
CA LEU A 451 -20.83 -6.11 -13.48
C LEU A 451 -21.75 -6.14 -12.26
N THR A 452 -23.04 -6.39 -12.48
CA THR A 452 -24.07 -6.38 -11.43
C THR A 452 -24.05 -7.66 -10.59
N LYS A 453 -23.51 -8.76 -11.11
CA LYS A 453 -23.42 -10.04 -10.40
C LYS A 453 -22.00 -10.24 -9.84
N GLU A 454 -21.87 -10.25 -8.53
CA GLU A 454 -20.58 -10.33 -7.83
C GLU A 454 -19.68 -11.49 -8.31
N THR A 455 -20.24 -12.69 -8.44
CA THR A 455 -19.50 -13.89 -8.87
C THR A 455 -19.07 -13.81 -10.33
N ALA A 456 -19.96 -13.37 -11.23
CA ALA A 456 -19.66 -13.23 -12.65
C ALA A 456 -18.59 -12.15 -12.87
N ARG A 457 -18.70 -11.03 -12.16
CA ARG A 457 -17.70 -9.95 -12.17
C ARG A 457 -16.32 -10.45 -11.75
N ALA A 458 -16.24 -11.24 -10.69
CA ALA A 458 -14.98 -11.79 -10.20
C ALA A 458 -14.36 -12.79 -11.20
N GLN A 459 -15.18 -13.69 -11.75
CA GLN A 459 -14.74 -14.68 -12.76
C GLN A 459 -14.19 -13.98 -14.02
N ALA A 460 -14.94 -13.00 -14.56
CA ALA A 460 -14.51 -12.23 -15.72
C ALA A 460 -13.17 -11.52 -15.46
N ALA A 461 -13.00 -10.91 -14.29
CA ALA A 461 -11.74 -10.27 -13.94
C ALA A 461 -10.56 -11.26 -13.83
N VAL A 462 -10.78 -12.45 -13.23
CA VAL A 462 -9.74 -13.50 -13.16
C VAL A 462 -9.34 -13.98 -14.55
N GLU A 463 -10.29 -14.17 -15.45
CA GLU A 463 -10.04 -14.55 -16.85
C GLU A 463 -9.25 -13.46 -17.60
N ILE A 464 -9.66 -12.20 -17.47
CA ILE A 464 -8.98 -11.05 -18.08
C ILE A 464 -7.53 -10.96 -17.59
N VAL A 465 -7.33 -11.04 -16.27
CA VAL A 465 -5.98 -11.04 -15.66
C VAL A 465 -5.18 -12.26 -16.13
N GLY A 466 -5.86 -13.40 -16.29
CA GLY A 466 -5.45 -14.62 -16.99
C GLY A 466 -4.70 -14.36 -18.27
N ASN A 467 -5.43 -13.75 -19.20
CA ASN A 467 -5.01 -13.57 -20.58
C ASN A 467 -4.01 -12.40 -20.72
N ALA A 468 -4.22 -11.31 -19.98
CA ALA A 468 -3.44 -10.09 -20.08
C ALA A 468 -1.99 -10.24 -19.59
N ALA A 469 -1.75 -11.06 -18.56
CA ALA A 469 -0.41 -11.30 -18.03
C ALA A 469 0.37 -12.36 -18.83
N GLY A 470 -0.31 -13.19 -19.63
CA GLY A 470 0.30 -14.19 -20.50
C GLY A 470 0.72 -13.63 -21.86
N GLY A 471 0.97 -12.31 -21.96
CA GLY A 471 1.20 -11.59 -23.21
C GLY A 471 2.19 -12.28 -24.16
N PRO A 472 2.16 -11.94 -25.47
CA PRO A 472 2.88 -12.67 -26.51
C PRO A 472 4.35 -12.91 -26.12
N PRO A 473 4.95 -14.08 -26.46
CA PRO A 473 6.32 -14.42 -26.04
C PRO A 473 7.29 -13.30 -26.43
N SER A 474 8.27 -13.02 -25.56
CA SER A 474 9.22 -11.92 -25.74
C SER A 474 9.90 -12.10 -27.10
N ARG A 475 10.22 -10.98 -27.77
CA ARG A 475 10.92 -11.05 -29.07
C ARG A 475 12.22 -11.86 -28.95
N ALA A 476 12.90 -11.79 -27.81
CA ALA A 476 14.07 -12.61 -27.51
C ALA A 476 13.74 -14.12 -27.49
N SER A 477 12.63 -14.51 -26.87
CA SER A 477 12.15 -15.89 -26.85
C SER A 477 11.71 -16.39 -28.24
N ARG A 478 11.35 -15.48 -29.16
CA ARG A 478 10.96 -15.78 -30.54
C ARG A 478 12.18 -16.02 -31.44
N GLU A 479 13.25 -15.26 -31.26
CA GLU A 479 14.53 -15.46 -31.97
C GLU A 479 15.18 -16.80 -31.61
N VAL A 480 15.15 -17.20 -30.33
CA VAL A 480 15.66 -18.51 -29.85
C VAL A 480 14.87 -19.69 -30.42
N ARG A 481 13.54 -19.54 -30.64
CA ARG A 481 12.74 -20.59 -31.28
C ARG A 481 13.01 -20.74 -32.77
N THR A 482 13.42 -19.67 -33.45
CA THR A 482 13.78 -19.70 -34.88
C THR A 482 15.20 -20.19 -35.14
N SER A 483 16.08 -20.22 -34.13
CA SER A 483 17.44 -20.77 -34.25
C SER A 483 17.53 -22.29 -33.99
N LEU A 484 16.42 -22.95 -33.64
CA LEU A 484 16.34 -24.39 -33.60
C LEU A 484 16.19 -24.94 -35.03
N PRO A 485 17.04 -25.88 -35.49
CA PRO A 485 16.89 -26.45 -36.82
C PRO A 485 15.53 -27.17 -36.94
N PRO A 486 14.90 -27.14 -38.12
CA PRO A 486 13.59 -27.76 -38.33
C PRO A 486 13.62 -29.24 -37.94
N ALA A 487 12.50 -29.71 -37.38
CA ALA A 487 12.33 -31.07 -36.87
C ALA A 487 12.62 -32.19 -37.88
N SER A 488 12.78 -31.85 -39.18
CA SER A 488 13.18 -32.76 -40.25
C SER A 488 14.64 -33.21 -40.23
N LEU A 489 15.49 -32.65 -39.35
CA LEU A 489 16.93 -32.99 -39.27
C LEU A 489 17.34 -33.77 -38.00
N ARG A 490 16.38 -34.24 -37.19
CA ARG A 490 16.67 -35.19 -36.11
C ARG A 490 16.42 -36.62 -36.61
N ARG A 491 17.47 -37.26 -37.11
CA ARG A 491 17.57 -38.72 -37.23
C ARG A 491 18.64 -39.22 -36.29
#